data_AF-A0A7L5C771-F1
#
_entry.id   AF-A0A7L5C771-F1
#
_cell.length_a   1.000
_cell.length_b   1.000
_cell.length_c   1.000
_cell.angle_alpha   90.00
_cell.angle_beta   90.00
_cell.angle_gamma   90.00
#
_symmetry.space_group_name_H-M   'P 1'
#
loop_
_entity.id
_entity.type
_entity.pdbx_description
1 polymer ?
#
loop_
_entity_poly.entity_id
_entity_poly.type
_entity_poly.pdbx_seq_one_letter_code
_entity_poly.pdbx_strand_id
1 'polypeptide(L)'
;MKKIILSLSVITAAFTGAYADTKIAVVNPVEIFNDSDLGSVSVKKLENDLKPEATKLKQEQSNIVQQMQTLQQNSATMTKQELTQKQQEIQKEEQSFREKAMVLQKKESEAKDKLAKKFQASFDNAVKTIAKQKGYNAVLTTQALAYVNGVDDISSDVITIMNKDS
;
A
#
# COMPACT_ATOMS: atom_id res chain seq x y z
N MET A 1 -27.65 76.73 40.57
CA MET A 1 -27.06 75.57 41.30
C MET A 1 -27.97 74.37 41.15
N LYS A 2 -27.47 73.32 40.49
CA LYS A 2 -27.70 71.87 40.70
C LYS A 2 -27.29 71.16 39.40
N LYS A 3 -26.08 70.59 39.43
CA LYS A 3 -25.47 69.84 38.32
C LYS A 3 -26.09 68.45 38.30
N ILE A 4 -26.71 68.06 37.19
CA ILE A 4 -27.10 66.67 36.94
C ILE A 4 -26.05 66.10 35.99
N ILE A 5 -25.13 65.31 36.54
CA ILE A 5 -24.12 64.56 35.80
C ILE A 5 -24.77 63.21 35.48
N LEU A 6 -25.13 62.99 34.21
CA LEU A 6 -25.45 61.64 33.71
C LEU A 6 -24.13 60.92 33.43
N SER A 7 -23.78 59.99 34.30
CA SER A 7 -22.67 59.04 34.11
C SER A 7 -23.10 57.96 33.11
N LEU A 8 -22.58 58.04 31.89
CA LEU A 8 -22.71 57.02 30.86
C LEU A 8 -21.65 55.95 31.09
N SER A 9 -22.00 54.87 31.80
CA SER A 9 -21.12 53.72 32.01
C SER A 9 -21.08 52.87 30.73
N VAL A 10 -20.00 52.99 29.96
CA VAL A 10 -19.71 52.11 28.82
C VAL A 10 -19.26 50.75 29.37
N ILE A 11 -20.12 49.74 29.25
CA ILE A 11 -19.75 48.34 29.50
C ILE A 11 -19.01 47.84 28.26
N THR A 12 -17.68 47.87 28.28
CA THR A 12 -16.86 47.13 27.31
C THR A 12 -16.93 45.65 27.63
N ALA A 13 -17.90 44.94 27.04
CA ALA A 13 -17.88 43.48 27.01
C ALA A 13 -16.73 43.04 26.10
N ALA A 14 -15.61 42.64 26.71
CA ALA A 14 -14.54 41.95 26.00
C ALA A 14 -15.08 40.58 25.57
N PHE A 15 -15.64 40.49 24.36
CA PHE A 15 -15.83 39.22 23.69
C PHE A 15 -14.45 38.69 23.32
N THR A 16 -13.81 37.95 24.22
CA THR A 16 -12.77 37.02 23.82
C THR A 16 -13.48 35.95 22.99
N GLY A 17 -13.37 36.03 21.66
CA GLY A 17 -13.84 34.97 20.79
C GLY A 17 -13.21 33.66 21.26
N ALA A 18 -14.02 32.75 21.78
CA ALA A 18 -13.59 31.40 22.07
C ALA A 18 -13.35 30.73 20.71
N TYR A 19 -12.11 30.80 20.22
CA TYR A 19 -11.68 29.93 19.13
C TYR A 19 -11.78 28.50 19.70
N ALA A 20 -12.67 27.68 19.12
CA ALA A 20 -12.72 26.27 19.46
C ALA A 20 -11.33 25.68 19.16
N ASP A 21 -10.67 25.19 20.21
CA ASP A 21 -9.32 24.64 20.11
C ASP A 21 -9.38 23.45 19.14
N THR A 22 -8.74 23.59 17.97
CA THR A 22 -8.83 22.59 16.91
C THR A 22 -7.91 21.44 17.27
N LYS A 23 -8.50 20.31 17.66
CA LYS A 23 -7.74 19.13 18.06
C LYS A 23 -7.32 18.34 16.83
N ILE A 24 -6.02 18.29 16.57
CA ILE A 24 -5.43 17.58 15.42
C ILE A 24 -4.67 16.37 15.95
N ALA A 25 -4.69 15.28 15.18
CA ALA A 25 -3.81 14.13 15.37
C ALA A 25 -3.00 13.85 14.10
N VAL A 26 -1.95 13.05 14.24
CA VAL A 26 -1.19 12.49 13.12
C VAL A 26 -1.30 10.98 13.08
N VAL A 27 -1.07 10.43 11.89
CA VAL A 27 -1.09 9.00 11.64
C VAL A 27 -0.03 8.63 10.59
N ASN A 28 0.59 7.47 10.73
CA ASN A 28 1.60 6.96 9.83
C ASN A 28 1.09 5.73 9.05
N PRO A 29 0.53 5.91 7.82
CA PRO A 29 0.02 4.82 7.01
C PRO A 29 1.05 3.72 6.70
N VAL A 30 2.33 4.07 6.57
CA VAL A 30 3.40 3.10 6.25
C VAL A 30 3.66 2.17 7.42
N GLU A 31 3.78 2.72 8.63
CA GLU A 31 3.90 1.94 9.87
C GLU A 31 2.68 1.05 10.06
N ILE A 32 1.47 1.59 9.92
CA ILE A 32 0.23 0.82 10.07
C ILE A 32 0.16 -0.32 9.05
N PHE A 33 0.57 -0.08 7.80
CA PHE A 33 0.63 -1.15 6.81
C PHE A 33 1.61 -2.25 7.21
N ASN A 34 2.80 -1.88 7.70
CA ASN A 34 3.82 -2.84 8.08
C ASN A 34 3.48 -3.63 9.34
N ASP A 35 2.78 -3.02 10.29
CA ASP A 35 2.56 -3.57 11.63
C ASP A 35 1.15 -4.15 11.84
N SER A 36 0.21 -3.85 10.95
CA SER A 36 -1.11 -4.51 10.95
C SER A 36 -1.03 -5.92 10.39
N ASP A 37 -1.91 -6.80 10.89
CA ASP A 37 -2.06 -8.15 10.35
C ASP A 37 -2.55 -8.09 8.90
N LEU A 38 -3.47 -7.16 8.61
CA LEU A 38 -4.01 -6.95 7.28
C LEU A 38 -2.91 -6.64 6.26
N GLY A 39 -1.87 -5.87 6.61
CA GLY A 39 -0.74 -5.63 5.71
C GLY A 39 0.28 -6.77 5.75
N SER A 40 0.92 -6.98 6.90
CA SER A 40 2.07 -7.88 7.03
C SER A 40 1.77 -9.35 6.70
N VAL A 41 0.63 -9.87 7.17
CA VAL A 41 0.23 -11.27 6.94
C VAL A 41 -0.25 -11.46 5.50
N SER A 42 -0.98 -10.49 4.95
CA SER A 42 -1.47 -10.56 3.57
C SER A 42 -0.33 -10.52 2.55
N VAL A 43 0.71 -9.73 2.78
CA VAL A 43 1.90 -9.69 1.92
C VAL A 43 2.60 -11.05 1.91
N LYS A 44 2.88 -11.62 3.09
CA LYS A 44 3.48 -12.96 3.20
C LYS A 44 2.62 -14.04 2.54
N LYS A 45 1.30 -13.94 2.71
CA LYS A 45 0.37 -14.87 2.05
C LYS A 45 0.45 -14.74 0.53
N LEU A 46 0.42 -13.52 0.00
CA LEU A 46 0.53 -13.28 -1.43
C LEU A 46 1.85 -13.84 -2.00
N GLU A 47 2.97 -13.59 -1.32
CA GLU A 47 4.27 -14.15 -1.71
C GLU A 47 4.24 -15.68 -1.74
N ASN A 48 3.69 -16.31 -0.70
CA ASN A 48 3.57 -17.76 -0.63
C ASN A 48 2.66 -18.34 -1.72
N ASP A 49 1.55 -17.67 -2.02
CA ASP A 49 0.59 -18.10 -3.04
C ASP A 49 1.17 -18.01 -4.46
N LEU A 50 2.09 -17.07 -4.73
CA LEU A 50 2.70 -16.86 -6.04
C LEU A 50 4.05 -17.58 -6.22
N LYS A 51 4.76 -17.87 -5.13
CA LYS A 51 6.10 -18.48 -5.16
C LYS A 51 6.19 -19.78 -5.98
N PRO A 52 5.23 -20.73 -5.93
CA PRO A 52 5.31 -21.95 -6.74
C PRO A 52 5.31 -21.67 -8.24
N GLU A 53 4.46 -20.73 -8.67
CA GLU A 53 4.31 -20.35 -10.08
C GLU A 53 5.54 -19.56 -10.57
N ALA A 54 6.04 -18.64 -9.75
CA ALA A 54 7.29 -17.93 -10.00
C ALA A 54 8.50 -18.87 -10.12
N THR A 55 8.57 -19.89 -9.27
CA THR A 55 9.65 -20.90 -9.29
C THR A 55 9.59 -21.73 -10.56
N LYS A 56 8.40 -22.15 -10.99
CA LYS A 56 8.21 -22.87 -12.26
C LYS A 56 8.65 -22.01 -13.46
N LEU A 57 8.22 -20.75 -13.51
CA LEU A 57 8.63 -19.83 -14.57
C LEU A 57 10.15 -19.62 -14.62
N LYS A 58 10.80 -19.49 -13.46
CA LYS A 58 12.26 -19.40 -13.39
C LYS A 58 12.94 -20.65 -13.96
N GLN A 59 12.41 -21.83 -13.67
CA GLN A 59 12.94 -23.08 -14.23
C GLN A 59 12.71 -23.17 -15.74
N GLU A 60 11.52 -22.81 -16.22
CA GLU A 60 11.20 -22.76 -17.66
C GLU A 60 12.14 -21.81 -18.40
N GLN A 61 12.39 -20.61 -17.86
CA GLN A 61 13.35 -19.67 -18.42
C GLN A 61 14.76 -20.26 -18.50
N SER A 62 15.23 -20.90 -17.43
CA SER A 62 16.55 -21.53 -17.40
C SER A 62 16.67 -22.64 -18.44
N ASN A 63 15.62 -23.44 -18.62
CA ASN A 63 15.60 -24.52 -19.61
C ASN A 63 15.67 -23.97 -21.04
N ILE A 64 14.87 -22.94 -21.36
CA ILE A 64 14.90 -22.27 -22.67
C ILE A 64 16.30 -21.72 -22.96
N VAL A 65 16.94 -21.05 -22.00
CA VAL A 65 18.32 -20.55 -22.15
C VAL A 65 19.32 -21.68 -22.42
N GLN A 66 19.22 -22.79 -21.69
CA GLN A 66 20.09 -23.96 -21.91
C GLN A 66 19.86 -24.61 -23.27
N GLN A 67 18.61 -24.71 -23.72
CA GLN A 67 18.26 -25.23 -25.05
C GLN A 67 18.85 -24.34 -26.15
N MET A 68 18.74 -23.01 -26.03
CA MET A 68 19.33 -22.06 -26.98
C MET A 68 20.85 -22.17 -27.04
N GLN A 69 21.52 -22.27 -25.88
CA GLN A 69 22.99 -22.45 -25.83
C GLN A 69 23.42 -23.77 -26.47
N THR A 70 22.70 -24.86 -26.18
CA THR A 70 22.97 -26.18 -26.75
C THR A 70 22.76 -26.18 -28.27
N LEU A 71 21.69 -25.55 -28.74
CA LEU A 71 21.39 -25.40 -30.16
C LEU A 71 22.50 -24.62 -30.87
N GLN A 72 22.96 -23.52 -30.27
CA GLN A 72 24.04 -22.71 -30.84
C GLN A 72 25.34 -23.52 -30.97
N GLN A 73 25.71 -24.26 -29.92
CA GLN A 73 26.93 -25.08 -29.90
C GLN A 73 26.89 -26.23 -30.91
N ASN A 74 25.75 -26.91 -31.04
CA ASN A 74 25.63 -28.12 -31.86
C ASN A 74 25.16 -27.84 -33.30
N SER A 75 24.83 -26.59 -33.63
CA SER A 75 24.23 -26.21 -34.92
C SER A 75 25.03 -26.69 -36.14
N ALA A 76 26.36 -26.72 -36.05
CA ALA A 76 27.26 -27.11 -37.14
C ALA A 76 27.22 -28.62 -37.46
N THR A 77 26.78 -29.46 -36.54
CA THR A 77 26.71 -30.92 -36.72
C THR A 77 25.30 -31.43 -36.99
N MET A 78 24.29 -30.55 -36.97
CA MET A 78 22.89 -30.90 -37.14
C MET A 78 22.46 -30.84 -38.61
N THR A 79 21.50 -31.68 -38.97
CA THR A 79 20.79 -31.52 -40.24
C THR A 79 19.87 -30.30 -40.22
N LYS A 80 19.52 -29.76 -41.40
CA LYS A 80 18.56 -28.65 -41.52
C LYS A 80 17.21 -28.96 -40.88
N GLN A 81 16.75 -30.21 -40.99
CA GLN A 81 15.47 -30.63 -40.42
C GLN A 81 15.52 -30.62 -38.89
N GLU A 82 16.54 -31.20 -38.28
CA GLU A 82 16.69 -31.22 -36.82
C GLU A 82 16.86 -29.80 -36.25
N LEU A 83 17.64 -28.95 -36.93
CA LEU A 83 17.81 -27.56 -36.56
C LEU A 83 16.47 -26.80 -36.56
N THR A 84 15.69 -26.95 -37.64
CA THR A 84 14.38 -26.31 -37.78
C THR A 84 13.41 -26.79 -36.70
N GLN A 85 13.39 -28.09 -36.41
CA GLN A 85 12.52 -28.66 -35.38
C GLN A 85 12.86 -28.10 -33.99
N LYS A 86 14.15 -28.07 -33.61
CA LYS A 86 14.57 -27.50 -32.31
C LYS A 86 14.25 -26.02 -32.19
N GLN A 87 14.41 -25.25 -33.27
CA GLN A 87 14.03 -23.83 -33.28
C GLN A 87 12.54 -23.63 -33.05
N GLN A 88 11.69 -24.44 -33.68
CA GLN A 88 10.23 -24.40 -33.48
C GLN A 88 9.83 -24.81 -32.06
N GLU A 89 10.48 -25.83 -31.49
CA GLU A 89 10.28 -26.26 -30.10
C GLU A 89 10.61 -25.12 -29.12
N ILE A 90 11.79 -24.52 -29.24
CA ILE A 90 12.20 -23.36 -28.43
C ILE A 90 11.22 -22.19 -28.60
N GLN A 91 10.82 -21.87 -29.82
CA GLN A 91 9.87 -20.78 -30.08
C GLN A 91 8.51 -21.01 -29.40
N LYS A 92 8.04 -22.25 -29.38
CA LYS A 92 6.80 -22.64 -28.70
C LYS A 92 6.95 -22.54 -27.17
N GLU A 93 8.07 -22.99 -26.63
CA GLU A 93 8.38 -22.86 -25.20
C GLU A 93 8.46 -21.39 -24.78
N GLU A 94 9.13 -20.55 -25.55
CA GLU A 94 9.21 -19.10 -25.32
C GLU A 94 7.83 -18.43 -25.34
N GLN A 95 6.97 -18.79 -26.30
CA GLN A 95 5.62 -18.25 -26.34
C GLN A 95 4.84 -18.64 -25.08
N SER A 96 4.87 -19.91 -24.71
CA SER A 96 4.20 -20.39 -23.50
C SER A 96 4.74 -19.71 -22.23
N PHE A 97 6.06 -19.52 -22.15
CA PHE A 97 6.70 -18.79 -21.07
C PHE A 97 6.20 -17.34 -20.98
N ARG A 98 6.16 -16.61 -22.11
CA ARG A 98 5.66 -15.23 -22.14
C ARG A 98 4.21 -15.11 -21.69
N GLU A 99 3.35 -16.02 -22.14
CA GLU A 99 1.94 -16.08 -21.75
C GLU A 99 1.79 -16.30 -20.23
N LYS A 100 2.48 -17.31 -19.68
CA LYS A 100 2.46 -17.60 -18.24
C LYS A 100 3.04 -16.47 -17.41
N ALA A 101 4.12 -15.83 -17.87
CA ALA A 101 4.73 -14.69 -17.19
C ALA A 101 3.77 -13.49 -17.12
N MET A 102 3.06 -13.20 -18.22
CA MET A 102 2.03 -12.16 -18.25
C MET A 102 0.87 -12.48 -17.29
N VAL A 103 0.42 -13.73 -17.26
CA VAL A 103 -0.65 -14.17 -16.35
C VAL A 103 -0.22 -14.02 -14.89
N LEU A 104 0.99 -14.44 -14.52
CA LEU A 104 1.50 -14.30 -13.17
C LEU A 104 1.62 -12.82 -12.77
N GLN A 105 2.16 -11.97 -13.66
CA GLN A 105 2.28 -10.54 -13.41
C GLN A 105 0.91 -9.87 -13.20
N LYS A 106 -0.09 -10.24 -14.02
CA LYS A 106 -1.46 -9.75 -13.87
C LYS A 106 -2.06 -10.18 -12.54
N LYS A 107 -1.92 -11.45 -12.18
CA LYS A 107 -2.40 -12.01 -10.90
C LYS A 107 -1.77 -11.31 -9.70
N GLU A 108 -0.46 -11.03 -9.75
CA GLU A 108 0.24 -10.27 -8.72
C GLU A 108 -0.31 -8.84 -8.61
N SER A 109 -0.48 -8.14 -9.72
CA SER A 109 -1.03 -6.77 -9.76
C SER A 109 -2.45 -6.72 -9.19
N GLU A 110 -3.33 -7.62 -9.63
CA GLU A 110 -4.72 -7.69 -9.16
C GLU A 110 -4.80 -7.98 -7.66
N ALA A 111 -3.94 -8.87 -7.16
CA ALA A 111 -3.87 -9.18 -5.74
C ALA A 111 -3.36 -7.98 -4.90
N LYS A 112 -2.32 -7.28 -5.39
CA LYS A 112 -1.82 -6.05 -4.76
C LYS A 112 -2.89 -4.96 -4.73
N ASP A 113 -3.60 -4.73 -5.82
CA ASP A 113 -4.67 -3.74 -5.90
C ASP A 113 -5.83 -4.08 -4.94
N LYS A 114 -6.20 -5.36 -4.86
CA LYS A 114 -7.24 -5.83 -3.94
C LYS A 114 -6.81 -5.62 -2.48
N LEU A 115 -5.57 -5.95 -2.15
CA LEU A 115 -5.02 -5.73 -0.82
C LEU A 115 -4.99 -4.24 -0.47
N ALA A 116 -4.50 -3.39 -1.37
CA ALA A 116 -4.45 -1.95 -1.18
C ALA A 116 -5.84 -1.35 -0.93
N LYS A 117 -6.85 -1.74 -1.73
CA LYS A 117 -8.24 -1.30 -1.53
C LYS A 117 -8.81 -1.75 -0.19
N LYS A 118 -8.58 -3.02 0.20
CA LYS A 118 -9.04 -3.56 1.49
C LYS A 118 -8.36 -2.83 2.64
N PHE A 119 -7.05 -2.61 2.55
CA PHE A 119 -6.28 -1.88 3.54
C PHE A 119 -6.78 -0.43 3.69
N GLN A 120 -6.94 0.30 2.59
CA GLN A 120 -7.43 1.69 2.61
C GLN A 120 -8.79 1.79 3.29
N ALA A 121 -9.74 0.90 2.95
CA ALA A 121 -11.06 0.92 3.56
C ALA A 121 -11.03 0.63 5.07
N SER A 122 -10.19 -0.32 5.51
CA SER A 122 -10.00 -0.64 6.93
C SER A 122 -9.32 0.50 7.68
N PHE A 123 -8.28 1.09 7.09
CA PHE A 123 -7.57 2.26 7.60
C PHE A 123 -8.52 3.46 7.77
N ASP A 124 -9.30 3.81 6.75
CA ASP A 124 -10.24 4.94 6.80
C ASP A 124 -11.28 4.74 7.90
N ASN A 125 -11.79 3.51 8.07
CA ASN A 125 -12.73 3.19 9.13
C ASN A 125 -12.10 3.30 10.53
N ALA A 126 -10.90 2.75 10.72
CA ALA A 126 -10.19 2.79 11.98
C ALA A 126 -9.81 4.22 12.39
N VAL A 127 -9.26 5.01 11.46
CA VAL A 127 -8.96 6.44 11.68
C VAL A 127 -10.21 7.20 12.05
N LYS A 128 -11.31 7.03 11.31
CA LYS A 128 -12.59 7.70 11.61
C LYS A 128 -13.14 7.31 12.99
N THR A 129 -12.99 6.05 13.37
CA THR A 129 -13.43 5.54 14.68
C THR A 129 -12.63 6.19 15.81
N ILE A 130 -11.29 6.18 15.73
CA ILE A 130 -10.43 6.85 16.73
C ILE A 130 -10.66 8.36 16.76
N ALA A 131 -10.77 9.01 15.60
CA ALA A 131 -11.03 10.43 15.49
C ALA A 131 -12.29 10.85 16.27
N LYS A 132 -13.39 10.10 16.09
CA LYS A 132 -14.65 10.34 16.81
C LYS A 132 -14.53 10.05 18.30
N GLN A 133 -13.89 8.95 18.69
CA GLN A 133 -13.75 8.55 20.09
C GLN A 133 -12.91 9.54 20.90
N LYS A 134 -11.83 10.06 20.30
CA LYS A 134 -10.89 10.97 20.96
C LYS A 134 -11.16 12.45 20.69
N GLY A 135 -12.19 12.76 19.90
CA GLY A 135 -12.64 14.13 19.62
C GLY A 135 -11.69 14.94 18.74
N TYR A 136 -11.02 14.32 17.77
CA TYR A 136 -10.17 15.03 16.80
C TYR A 136 -11.01 15.66 15.69
N ASN A 137 -10.67 16.90 15.31
CA ASN A 137 -11.25 17.61 14.18
C ASN A 137 -10.60 17.22 12.84
N ALA A 138 -9.31 16.87 12.88
CA ALA A 138 -8.55 16.45 11.72
C ALA A 138 -7.50 15.41 12.11
N VAL A 139 -7.22 14.50 11.17
CA VAL A 139 -6.10 13.56 11.26
C VAL A 139 -5.26 13.74 10.00
N LEU A 140 -3.97 14.04 10.17
CA LEU A 140 -3.04 14.27 9.07
C LEU A 140 -2.09 13.09 8.94
N THR A 141 -1.81 12.68 7.70
CA THR A 141 -0.79 11.65 7.47
C THR A 141 0.59 12.26 7.61
N THR A 142 1.54 11.49 8.15
CA THR A 142 2.93 11.95 8.29
C THR A 142 3.59 12.31 6.97
N GLN A 143 3.12 11.74 5.84
CA GLN A 143 3.62 12.09 4.50
C GLN A 143 3.25 13.50 4.05
N ALA A 144 2.20 14.10 4.63
CA ALA A 144 1.77 15.46 4.29
C ALA A 144 2.51 16.54 5.11
N LEU A 145 3.37 16.15 6.05
CA LEU A 145 3.96 17.04 7.04
C LEU A 145 5.48 17.12 6.89
N ALA A 146 6.03 18.34 6.88
CA ALA A 146 7.48 18.55 6.92
C ALA A 146 8.07 18.38 8.33
N TYR A 147 7.27 18.67 9.37
CA TYR A 147 7.62 18.54 10.77
C TYR A 147 6.35 18.47 11.62
N VAL A 148 6.37 17.68 12.69
CA VAL A 148 5.32 17.64 13.70
C VAL A 148 5.95 17.43 15.08
N ASN A 149 5.46 18.15 16.08
CA ASN A 149 5.80 17.97 17.49
C ASN A 149 4.62 18.40 18.37
N GLY A 150 4.45 17.77 19.53
CA GLY A 150 3.39 18.09 20.48
C GLY A 150 1.97 17.78 19.98
N VAL A 151 1.85 16.93 18.96
CA VAL A 151 0.58 16.45 18.40
C VAL A 151 0.47 14.95 18.66
N ASP A 152 -0.73 14.49 19.02
CA ASP A 152 -0.98 13.07 19.28
C ASP A 152 -0.77 12.24 18.00
N ASP A 153 0.02 11.18 18.11
CA ASP A 153 0.11 10.13 17.10
C ASP A 153 -0.85 8.99 17.46
N ILE A 154 -1.79 8.69 16.57
CA ILE A 154 -2.82 7.67 16.79
C ILE A 154 -2.52 6.35 16.06
N SER A 155 -1.33 6.17 15.49
CA SER A 155 -0.99 5.02 14.64
C SER A 155 -1.18 3.68 15.37
N SER A 156 -0.71 3.57 16.62
CA SER A 156 -0.87 2.36 17.43
C SER A 156 -2.34 2.05 17.76
N ASP A 157 -3.18 3.07 17.95
CA ASP A 157 -4.62 2.88 18.18
C ASP A 157 -5.30 2.34 16.91
N VAL A 158 -4.91 2.89 15.75
CA VAL A 158 -5.44 2.47 14.44
C VAL A 158 -5.07 1.01 14.15
N ILE A 159 -3.80 0.62 14.38
CA ILE A 159 -3.35 -0.79 14.27
C ILE A 159 -4.21 -1.69 15.16
N THR A 160 -4.42 -1.28 16.42
CA THR A 160 -5.21 -2.05 17.38
C THR A 160 -6.65 -2.26 16.92
N ILE A 161 -7.30 -1.26 16.30
CA ILE A 161 -8.63 -1.43 15.72
C ILE A 161 -8.60 -2.34 14.50
N MET A 162 -7.68 -2.11 13.57
CA MET A 162 -7.59 -2.89 12.34
C MET A 162 -7.36 -4.39 12.59
N ASN A 163 -6.56 -4.74 13.60
CA ASN A 163 -6.30 -6.13 13.95
C ASN A 163 -7.48 -6.80 14.67
N LYS A 164 -8.39 -6.04 15.32
CA LYS A 164 -9.62 -6.60 15.92
C LYS A 164 -10.67 -6.96 14.88
N ASP A 165 -10.66 -6.27 13.74
CA ASP A 165 -11.60 -6.44 12.63
C ASP A 165 -11.07 -7.37 11.51
N SER A 166 -9.87 -7.95 11.69
CA SER A 166 -9.17 -8.82 10.72
C SER A 166 -9.59 -10.28 10.84
#